data_AF-A0A7W7ZHA7-F1
#
_entry.id   AF-A0A7W7ZHA7-F1
#
_cell.length_a   1.000
_cell.length_b   1.000
_cell.length_c   1.000
_cell.angle_alpha   90.00
_cell.angle_beta   90.00
_cell.angle_gamma   90.00
#
_symmetry.space_group_name_H-M   'P 1'
#
loop_
_entity.id
_entity.type
_entity.pdbx_description
1 polymer ?
#
loop_
_entity_poly.entity_id
_entity_poly.type
_entity_poly.pdbx_seq_one_letter_code
_entity_poly.pdbx_strand_id
1 'polypeptide(L)'
;MKLGRAAWVPERAFRHRVLIVDDEVSLRLLGKSILESQGYEVHCAEDGFEGLAALRNALPDMIISDLQMPNMNGFEFLSVVRQRFPTVPVIVISGEFSGVSVPESVLADAFFAKGSYNPAALFEKISDLLTELPTRPAANWPKKAAVWAKNGRELLAVTCSECLRTFPVAQAGKGLNEADCDFCASKVQFEIVSEQAVA
;
A
#
# COMPACT_ATOMS: atom_id res chain seq x y z
N MET A 1 20.08 49.80 23.27
CA MET A 1 19.31 50.20 22.06
C MET A 1 19.81 49.35 20.91
N LYS A 2 18.93 48.49 20.36
CA LYS A 2 19.06 47.60 19.17
C LYS A 2 20.08 46.45 19.25
N LEU A 3 19.81 45.21 18.85
CA LEU A 3 18.61 44.45 18.45
C LEU A 3 19.08 42.99 18.38
N GLY A 4 18.29 42.04 18.88
CA GLY A 4 18.62 40.62 18.92
C GLY A 4 18.90 40.02 17.55
N ARG A 5 19.91 39.16 17.47
CA ARG A 5 19.91 38.10 16.46
C ARG A 5 18.96 37.03 16.98
N ALA A 6 17.74 37.05 16.45
CA ALA A 6 16.78 35.97 16.60
C ALA A 6 17.49 34.64 16.33
N ALA A 7 17.30 33.69 17.23
CA ALA A 7 17.69 32.30 17.04
C ALA A 7 17.13 31.83 15.69
N TRP A 8 17.98 31.20 14.88
CA TRP A 8 17.49 30.43 13.74
C TRP A 8 16.58 29.34 14.30
N VAL A 9 15.28 29.47 14.06
CA VAL A 9 14.28 28.43 14.34
C VAL A 9 14.21 27.60 13.07
N PRO A 10 14.56 26.30 13.06
CA PRO A 10 14.19 25.46 11.93
C PRO A 10 12.66 25.40 11.91
N GLU A 11 12.06 26.14 10.97
CA GLU A 11 10.64 26.05 10.66
C GLU A 11 10.35 24.60 10.24
N ARG A 12 9.69 23.86 11.13
CA ARG A 12 9.09 22.53 10.95
C ARG A 12 9.65 21.73 9.78
N ALA A 13 10.83 21.15 9.96
CA ALA A 13 11.21 19.97 9.18
C ALA A 13 10.15 18.90 9.48
N PHE A 14 9.32 18.57 8.50
CA PHE A 14 8.41 17.44 8.61
C PHE A 14 9.24 16.22 9.00
N ARG A 15 8.91 15.61 10.14
CA ARG A 15 9.77 14.56 10.70
C ARG A 15 9.69 13.27 9.88
N HIS A 16 8.54 13.01 9.28
CA HIS A 16 8.27 11.82 8.48
C HIS A 16 7.30 12.11 7.34
N ARG A 17 7.50 11.42 6.22
CA ARG A 17 6.67 11.44 5.01
C ARG A 17 5.73 10.25 5.02
N VAL A 18 4.43 10.51 4.85
CA VAL A 18 3.39 9.48 4.77
C VAL A 18 2.77 9.51 3.38
N LEU A 19 2.61 8.33 2.77
CA LEU A 19 1.83 8.16 1.55
C LEU A 19 0.46 7.57 1.90
N ILE A 20 -0.61 8.29 1.60
CA ILE A 20 -1.99 7.77 1.70
C ILE A 20 -2.44 7.31 0.31
N VAL A 21 -2.88 6.06 0.21
CA VAL A 21 -3.44 5.47 -1.01
C VAL A 21 -4.87 5.02 -0.72
N ASP A 22 -5.85 5.75 -1.21
CA ASP A 22 -7.28 5.53 -0.95
C ASP A 22 -8.05 6.16 -2.11
N ASP A 23 -9.06 5.52 -2.67
CA ASP A 23 -9.81 6.05 -3.81
C ASP A 23 -10.87 7.07 -3.39
N GLU A 24 -11.31 7.02 -2.13
CA GLU A 24 -12.32 7.91 -1.59
C GLU A 24 -11.71 9.28 -1.26
N VAL A 25 -11.87 10.24 -2.18
CA VAL A 25 -11.33 11.61 -2.09
C VAL A 25 -11.58 12.26 -0.71
N SER A 26 -12.78 12.12 -0.16
CA SER A 26 -13.15 12.72 1.12
C SER A 26 -12.33 12.15 2.28
N LEU A 27 -12.17 10.82 2.36
CA LEU A 27 -11.36 10.18 3.41
C LEU A 27 -9.87 10.45 3.21
N ARG A 28 -9.40 10.43 1.95
CA ARG A 28 -8.01 10.75 1.61
C ARG A 28 -7.62 12.17 2.05
N LEU A 29 -8.46 13.16 1.74
CA LEU A 29 -8.22 14.56 2.13
C LEU A 29 -8.37 14.80 3.64
N LEU A 30 -9.31 14.11 4.29
CA LEU A 30 -9.45 14.16 5.74
C LEU A 30 -8.21 13.60 6.43
N GLY A 31 -7.79 12.38 6.06
CA GLY A 31 -6.60 11.73 6.60
C GLY A 31 -5.35 12.58 6.39
N LYS A 32 -5.19 13.15 5.20
CA LYS A 32 -4.13 14.12 4.89
C LYS A 32 -4.14 15.30 5.87
N SER A 33 -5.27 15.97 6.02
CA SER A 33 -5.40 17.16 6.88
C SER A 33 -5.08 16.83 8.35
N ILE A 34 -5.53 15.68 8.84
CA ILE A 34 -5.26 15.24 10.21
C ILE A 34 -3.76 14.97 10.38
N LEU A 35 -3.12 14.21 9.50
CA LEU A 35 -1.68 13.91 9.60
C LEU A 35 -0.82 15.18 9.44
N GLU A 36 -1.12 16.06 8.49
CA GLU A 36 -0.41 17.33 8.33
C GLU A 36 -0.51 18.20 9.59
N SER A 37 -1.67 18.20 10.27
CA SER A 37 -1.83 18.91 11.55
C SER A 37 -0.90 18.39 12.67
N GLN A 38 -0.47 17.14 12.57
CA GLN A 38 0.48 16.50 13.49
C GLN A 38 1.95 16.67 13.06
N GLY A 39 2.22 17.37 11.95
CA GLY A 39 3.57 17.66 11.48
C GLY A 39 4.19 16.59 10.57
N TYR A 40 3.37 15.76 9.93
CA TYR A 40 3.77 14.85 8.85
C TYR A 40 3.72 15.56 7.48
N GLU A 41 4.63 15.20 6.59
CA GLU A 41 4.49 15.54 5.16
C GLU A 41 3.66 14.45 4.50
N VAL A 42 2.56 14.81 3.82
CA VAL A 42 1.61 13.81 3.31
C VAL A 42 1.45 13.93 1.80
N HIS A 43 1.72 12.81 1.12
CA HIS A 43 1.41 12.62 -0.29
C HIS A 43 0.19 11.71 -0.42
N CYS A 44 -0.58 11.90 -1.50
CA CYS A 44 -1.81 11.18 -1.75
C CYS A 44 -1.75 10.54 -3.13
N ALA A 45 -2.34 9.35 -3.24
CA ALA A 45 -2.56 8.62 -4.48
C ALA A 45 -3.99 8.06 -4.49
N GLU A 46 -4.62 8.02 -5.66
CA GLU A 46 -6.03 7.60 -5.80
C GLU A 46 -6.19 6.10 -6.03
N ASP A 47 -5.13 5.43 -6.43
CA ASP A 47 -5.06 3.98 -6.58
C ASP A 47 -3.61 3.50 -6.42
N GLY A 48 -3.40 2.18 -6.45
CA GLY A 48 -2.05 1.64 -6.29
C GLY A 48 -1.10 1.94 -7.45
N PHE A 49 -1.56 2.27 -8.67
CA PHE A 49 -0.64 2.68 -9.75
C PHE A 49 -0.03 4.03 -9.44
N GLU A 50 -0.85 4.98 -9.01
CA GLU A 50 -0.36 6.27 -8.52
C GLU A 50 0.50 6.11 -7.27
N GLY A 51 0.14 5.20 -6.36
CA GLY A 51 0.93 4.85 -5.19
C GLY A 51 2.34 4.38 -5.59
N LEU A 52 2.44 3.47 -6.56
CA LEU A 52 3.74 3.01 -7.09
C LEU A 52 4.52 4.12 -7.81
N ALA A 53 3.84 5.02 -8.52
CA ALA A 53 4.47 6.17 -9.15
C ALA A 53 5.05 7.13 -8.08
N ALA A 54 4.32 7.37 -6.99
CA ALA A 54 4.78 8.18 -5.87
C ALA A 54 6.04 7.59 -5.22
N LEU A 55 6.07 6.26 -4.98
CA LEU A 55 7.23 5.55 -4.43
C LEU A 55 8.49 5.67 -5.29
N ARG A 56 8.34 5.82 -6.62
CA ARG A 56 9.48 6.04 -7.53
C ARG A 56 10.03 7.45 -7.44
N ASN A 57 9.20 8.44 -7.10
CA ASN A 57 9.60 9.83 -7.02
C ASN A 57 10.25 10.15 -5.66
N ALA A 58 9.64 9.69 -4.57
CA ALA A 58 10.16 9.86 -3.22
C ALA A 58 9.69 8.71 -2.33
N LEU A 59 10.64 8.02 -1.69
CA LEU A 59 10.32 6.94 -0.76
C LEU A 59 9.72 7.54 0.53
N PRO A 60 8.49 7.19 0.94
CA PRO A 60 7.88 7.62 2.19
C PRO A 60 8.46 6.82 3.35
N ASP A 61 8.29 7.36 4.55
CA ASP A 61 8.64 6.68 5.81
C ASP A 61 7.51 5.74 6.26
N MET A 62 6.29 5.90 5.72
CA MET A 62 5.14 5.04 5.96
C MET A 62 4.12 5.11 4.83
N ILE A 63 3.39 4.00 4.62
CA ILE A 63 2.23 3.92 3.73
C ILE A 63 0.98 3.63 4.55
N ILE A 64 -0.11 4.34 4.23
CA ILE A 64 -1.46 4.02 4.69
C ILE A 64 -2.29 3.72 3.44
N SER A 65 -2.84 2.51 3.32
CA SER A 65 -3.54 2.07 2.11
C SER A 65 -4.93 1.54 2.43
N ASP A 66 -5.92 1.86 1.59
CA ASP A 66 -7.11 1.02 1.48
C ASP A 66 -6.78 -0.26 0.68
N LEU A 67 -7.64 -1.27 0.80
CA LEU A 67 -7.64 -2.49 0.00
C LEU A 67 -8.56 -2.39 -1.20
N GLN A 68 -9.69 -1.70 -1.09
CA GLN A 68 -10.67 -1.55 -2.17
C GLN A 68 -10.39 -0.25 -2.92
N MET A 69 -9.74 -0.35 -4.08
CA MET A 69 -9.48 0.78 -4.94
C MET A 69 -9.71 0.36 -6.40
N PRO A 70 -10.17 1.27 -7.28
CA PRO A 70 -10.30 1.02 -8.70
C PRO A 70 -8.91 0.92 -9.34
N ASN A 71 -8.86 0.38 -10.55
CA ASN A 71 -7.64 0.17 -11.34
C ASN A 71 -6.63 -0.72 -10.65
N MET A 72 -5.92 -0.21 -9.62
CA MET A 72 -5.08 -0.98 -8.73
C MET A 72 -5.53 -1.02 -7.26
N ASN A 73 -6.09 -2.16 -6.83
CA ASN A 73 -6.45 -2.45 -5.44
C ASN A 73 -5.24 -2.57 -4.51
N GLY A 74 -5.50 -2.50 -3.21
CA GLY A 74 -4.45 -2.48 -2.19
C GLY A 74 -3.72 -3.80 -2.00
N PHE A 75 -4.35 -4.96 -2.24
CA PHE A 75 -3.64 -6.24 -2.15
C PHE A 75 -2.48 -6.31 -3.15
N GLU A 76 -2.74 -5.87 -4.37
CA GLU A 76 -1.77 -5.90 -5.46
C GLU A 76 -0.70 -4.83 -5.28
N PHE A 77 -1.11 -3.63 -4.87
CA PHE A 77 -0.18 -2.58 -4.48
C PHE A 77 0.78 -3.04 -3.38
N LEU A 78 0.27 -3.62 -2.30
CA LEU A 78 1.07 -4.06 -1.16
C LEU A 78 1.98 -5.25 -1.48
N SER A 79 1.57 -6.12 -2.41
CA SER A 79 2.45 -7.19 -2.92
C SER A 79 3.72 -6.62 -3.56
N VAL A 80 3.57 -5.58 -4.39
CA VAL A 80 4.71 -4.89 -5.00
C VAL A 80 5.53 -4.10 -3.96
N VAL A 81 4.86 -3.41 -3.03
CA VAL A 81 5.52 -2.66 -1.96
C VAL A 81 6.41 -3.58 -1.13
N ARG A 82 5.93 -4.75 -0.71
CA ARG A 82 6.76 -5.67 0.09
C ARG A 82 7.95 -6.24 -0.66
N GLN A 83 7.83 -6.43 -1.97
CA GLN A 83 8.95 -6.94 -2.76
C GLN A 83 10.01 -5.85 -3.00
N ARG A 84 9.60 -4.62 -3.31
CA ARG A 84 10.52 -3.52 -3.67
C ARG A 84 11.00 -2.70 -2.49
N PHE A 85 10.15 -2.54 -1.49
CA PHE A 85 10.33 -1.64 -0.35
C PHE A 85 9.99 -2.36 0.96
N PRO A 86 10.61 -3.53 1.24
CA PRO A 86 10.26 -4.37 2.39
C PRO A 86 10.38 -3.67 3.75
N THR A 87 11.17 -2.59 3.81
CA THR A 87 11.42 -1.80 5.02
C THR A 87 10.41 -0.69 5.24
N VAL A 88 9.53 -0.39 4.28
CA VAL A 88 8.52 0.66 4.44
C VAL A 88 7.34 0.08 5.23
N PRO A 89 7.01 0.63 6.41
CA PRO A 89 5.86 0.17 7.17
C PRO A 89 4.56 0.52 6.46
N VAL A 90 3.61 -0.40 6.51
CA VAL A 90 2.30 -0.29 5.88
C VAL A 90 1.21 -0.48 6.93
N ILE A 91 0.31 0.49 7.01
CA ILE A 91 -0.96 0.35 7.70
C ILE A 91 -2.06 0.21 6.66
N VAL A 92 -2.95 -0.77 6.83
CA VAL A 92 -4.16 -0.87 6.03
C VAL A 92 -5.34 -0.30 6.79
N ILE A 93 -6.16 0.51 6.12
CA ILE A 93 -7.43 0.99 6.65
C ILE A 93 -8.52 0.66 5.63
N SER A 94 -9.37 -0.33 5.89
CA SER A 94 -10.35 -0.79 4.90
C SER A 94 -11.71 -1.13 5.50
N GLY A 95 -12.78 -0.95 4.72
CA GLY A 95 -14.13 -1.37 5.07
C GLY A 95 -14.41 -2.86 4.85
N GLU A 96 -13.56 -3.53 4.07
CA GLU A 96 -13.77 -4.90 3.58
C GLU A 96 -13.75 -5.97 4.71
N PHE A 97 -13.14 -5.66 5.85
CA PHE A 97 -13.06 -6.59 6.99
C PHE A 97 -13.57 -5.92 8.26
N SER A 98 -14.83 -6.21 8.61
CA SER A 98 -15.51 -5.65 9.77
C SER A 98 -15.48 -6.54 11.02
N GLY A 99 -14.89 -7.74 10.96
CA GLY A 99 -15.22 -8.79 11.93
C GLY A 99 -14.08 -9.60 12.55
N VAL A 100 -13.22 -10.26 11.78
CA VAL A 100 -12.35 -11.30 12.35
C VAL A 100 -11.10 -11.45 11.49
N SER A 101 -9.93 -11.18 12.08
CA SER A 101 -8.57 -11.38 11.55
C SER A 101 -8.25 -10.75 10.18
N VAL A 102 -7.17 -9.98 10.15
CA VAL A 102 -6.48 -9.62 8.91
C VAL A 102 -6.19 -10.92 8.14
N PRO A 103 -6.65 -11.08 6.88
CA PRO A 103 -6.31 -12.25 6.09
C PRO A 103 -4.79 -12.42 6.08
N GLU A 104 -4.26 -13.65 6.23
CA GLU A 104 -2.81 -13.92 6.15
C GLU A 104 -2.19 -13.40 4.84
N SER A 105 -3.01 -13.16 3.81
CA SER A 105 -2.63 -12.58 2.53
C SER A 105 -2.40 -11.06 2.54
N VAL A 106 -2.86 -10.33 3.56
CA VAL A 106 -2.66 -8.88 3.65
C VAL A 106 -1.26 -8.60 4.18
N LEU A 107 -0.44 -8.05 3.30
CA LEU A 107 0.95 -7.74 3.58
C LEU A 107 1.12 -6.39 4.27
N ALA A 108 0.51 -6.23 5.46
CA ALA A 108 0.50 -5.00 6.25
C ALA A 108 1.07 -5.23 7.67
N ASP A 109 1.64 -4.18 8.26
CA ASP A 109 2.16 -4.19 9.65
C ASP A 109 1.06 -3.88 10.67
N ALA A 110 -0.04 -3.27 10.22
CA ALA A 110 -1.24 -3.03 11.01
C ALA A 110 -2.48 -2.97 10.11
N PHE A 111 -3.65 -3.21 10.70
CA PHE A 111 -4.94 -3.13 10.03
C PHE A 111 -5.97 -2.43 10.91
N PHE A 112 -6.78 -1.56 10.32
CA PHE A 112 -7.90 -0.88 10.96
C PHE A 112 -9.14 -0.96 10.06
N ALA A 113 -10.31 -1.21 10.67
CA ALA A 113 -11.56 -1.25 9.94
C ALA A 113 -12.15 0.16 9.78
N LYS A 114 -12.43 0.62 8.55
CA LYS A 114 -13.02 1.95 8.28
C LYS A 114 -14.30 2.14 9.11
N GLY A 115 -14.41 3.29 9.76
CA GLY A 115 -15.60 3.68 10.54
C GLY A 115 -15.71 3.11 11.96
N SER A 116 -14.81 2.23 12.39
CA SER A 116 -14.88 1.60 13.73
C SER A 116 -13.58 1.65 14.53
N TYR A 117 -12.50 2.22 14.00
CA TYR A 117 -11.23 2.37 14.72
C TYR A 117 -11.17 3.66 15.56
N ASN A 118 -10.45 3.59 16.67
CA ASN A 118 -10.12 4.76 17.49
C ASN A 118 -8.95 5.53 16.85
N PRO A 119 -9.10 6.83 16.52
CA PRO A 119 -8.01 7.64 15.97
C PRO A 119 -6.75 7.64 16.83
N ALA A 120 -6.89 7.62 18.17
CA ALA A 120 -5.73 7.59 19.07
C ALA A 120 -4.90 6.30 18.91
N ALA A 121 -5.58 5.16 18.68
CA ALA A 121 -4.90 3.88 18.45
C ALA A 121 -4.17 3.84 17.09
N LEU A 122 -4.71 4.51 16.07
CA LEU A 122 -4.01 4.68 14.80
C LEU A 122 -2.73 5.49 14.99
N PHE A 123 -2.79 6.61 15.73
CA PHE A 123 -1.62 7.45 15.99
C PHE A 123 -0.55 6.78 16.84
N GLU A 124 -0.96 6.03 17.87
CA GLU A 124 -0.05 5.19 18.65
C GLU A 124 0.69 4.22 17.73
N LYS A 125 -0.04 3.52 16.86
CA LYS A 125 0.55 2.57 15.92
C LYS A 125 1.48 3.22 14.89
N ILE A 126 1.12 4.41 14.38
CA ILE A 126 1.99 5.20 13.50
C ILE A 126 3.28 5.55 14.22
N SER A 127 3.20 6.03 15.46
CA SER A 127 4.36 6.39 16.27
C SER A 127 5.26 5.19 16.52
N ASP A 128 4.70 4.04 16.88
CA ASP A 128 5.45 2.80 17.12
C ASP A 128 6.24 2.39 15.88
N LEU A 129 5.58 2.32 14.72
CA LEU A 129 6.19 1.89 13.46
C LEU A 129 7.26 2.86 12.94
N LEU A 130 7.15 4.16 13.24
CA LEU A 130 8.16 5.16 12.86
C LEU A 130 9.33 5.24 13.84
N THR A 131 9.12 4.91 15.12
CA THR A 131 10.16 4.94 16.16
C THR A 131 10.99 3.66 16.17
N GLU A 132 10.33 2.51 16.00
CA GLU A 132 10.98 1.22 15.82
C GLU A 132 11.36 1.03 14.34
N LEU A 133 12.27 1.84 13.80
CA LEU A 133 12.77 1.64 12.44
C LEU A 133 13.30 0.20 12.30
N PRO A 134 12.62 -0.68 11.56
CA PRO A 134 12.95 -2.09 11.60
C PRO A 134 14.21 -2.30 10.77
N THR A 135 15.37 -2.35 11.42
CA THR A 135 16.37 -3.33 10.98
C THR A 135 15.77 -4.69 11.30
N ARG A 136 14.90 -5.23 10.45
CA ARG A 136 14.36 -6.58 10.70
C ARG A 136 14.35 -7.45 9.44
N PRO A 137 14.85 -8.68 9.60
CA PRO A 137 15.36 -9.53 8.54
C PRO A 137 14.20 -10.00 7.68
N ALA A 138 14.52 -10.35 6.43
CA ALA A 138 13.63 -10.97 5.46
C ALA A 138 12.62 -11.87 6.16
N ALA A 139 11.43 -11.33 6.46
CA ALA A 139 10.36 -12.15 6.97
C ALA A 139 10.07 -13.14 5.86
N ASN A 140 9.79 -14.38 6.23
CA ASN A 140 9.52 -15.46 5.30
C ASN A 140 8.20 -15.13 4.57
N TRP A 141 8.28 -14.24 3.58
CA TRP A 141 7.13 -13.60 2.96
C TRP A 141 6.50 -14.54 1.94
N PRO A 142 5.17 -14.46 1.77
CA PRO A 142 4.49 -15.34 0.83
C PRO A 142 5.04 -15.11 -0.56
N LYS A 143 5.52 -16.18 -1.19
CA LYS A 143 6.07 -16.21 -2.56
C LYS A 143 5.02 -15.99 -3.66
N LYS A 144 3.85 -15.42 -3.33
CA LYS A 144 2.68 -15.37 -4.21
C LYS A 144 2.32 -13.91 -4.51
N ALA A 145 2.25 -13.57 -5.79
CA ALA A 145 1.82 -12.26 -6.27
C ALA A 145 0.31 -12.27 -6.55
N ALA A 146 -0.39 -11.21 -6.17
CA ALA A 146 -1.80 -11.01 -6.55
C ALA A 146 -1.89 -10.58 -8.03
N VAL A 147 -2.97 -10.96 -8.72
CA VAL A 147 -3.13 -10.74 -10.18
C VAL A 147 -4.46 -10.15 -10.59
N TRP A 148 -4.35 -9.28 -11.60
CA TRP A 148 -5.40 -8.55 -12.28
C TRP A 148 -6.17 -9.40 -13.29
N ALA A 149 -7.50 -9.35 -13.21
CA ALA A 149 -8.38 -9.69 -14.33
C ALA A 149 -9.37 -8.55 -14.58
N LYS A 150 -9.35 -7.97 -15.80
CA LYS A 150 -10.42 -7.04 -16.22
C LYS A 150 -11.54 -7.87 -16.87
N ASN A 151 -12.73 -7.78 -16.30
CA ASN A 151 -13.91 -8.51 -16.76
C ASN A 151 -14.27 -8.14 -18.21
N GLY A 152 -14.44 -9.14 -19.08
CA GLY A 152 -15.30 -8.99 -20.25
C GLY A 152 -14.83 -9.61 -21.57
N ARG A 153 -13.55 -9.49 -21.96
CA ARG A 153 -12.97 -10.15 -23.16
C ARG A 153 -11.44 -9.96 -23.25
N GLU A 154 -10.74 -11.10 -23.31
CA GLU A 154 -9.49 -11.40 -24.03
C GLU A 154 -8.07 -11.19 -23.46
N LEU A 155 -7.78 -10.56 -22.33
CA LEU A 155 -6.40 -10.63 -21.79
C LEU A 155 -6.30 -10.41 -20.28
N LEU A 156 -5.68 -11.36 -19.58
CA LEU A 156 -5.26 -11.22 -18.19
C LEU A 156 -3.91 -10.49 -18.16
N ALA A 157 -3.69 -9.57 -17.22
CA ALA A 157 -2.44 -8.84 -17.11
C ALA A 157 -1.78 -9.18 -15.77
N VAL A 158 -0.63 -9.85 -15.80
CA VAL A 158 0.06 -10.31 -14.60
C VAL A 158 1.29 -9.43 -14.35
N THR A 159 1.46 -8.95 -13.12
CA THR A 159 2.69 -8.25 -12.73
C THR A 159 3.70 -9.26 -12.22
N CYS A 160 4.86 -9.35 -12.87
CA CYS A 160 5.93 -10.25 -12.46
C CYS A 160 6.51 -9.85 -11.10
N SER A 161 6.66 -10.79 -10.15
CA SER A 161 7.26 -10.50 -8.85
C SER A 161 8.75 -10.16 -8.88
N GLU A 162 9.46 -10.60 -9.92
CA GLU A 162 10.91 -10.39 -10.03
C GLU A 162 11.26 -9.08 -10.74
N CYS A 163 10.77 -8.91 -11.98
CA CYS A 163 11.08 -7.70 -12.77
C CYS A 163 10.00 -6.63 -12.73
N LEU A 164 8.80 -6.98 -12.23
CA LEU A 164 7.73 -6.04 -11.91
C LEU A 164 7.24 -5.24 -13.12
N ARG A 165 7.35 -5.88 -14.28
CA ARG A 165 6.67 -5.50 -15.50
C ARG A 165 5.40 -6.32 -15.63
N THR A 166 4.34 -5.66 -16.06
CA THR A 166 3.07 -6.30 -16.36
C THR A 166 3.12 -6.92 -17.74
N PHE A 167 2.78 -8.19 -17.84
CA PHE A 167 2.77 -8.94 -19.09
C PHE A 167 1.42 -9.64 -19.30
N PRO A 168 1.02 -9.83 -20.57
CA PRO A 168 -0.22 -10.50 -20.91
C PRO A 168 -0.17 -12.00 -20.59
N VAL A 169 -1.26 -12.54 -20.07
CA VAL A 169 -1.48 -13.99 -19.94
C VAL A 169 -2.74 -14.37 -20.72
N ALA A 170 -2.54 -15.22 -21.72
CA ALA A 170 -3.56 -15.57 -22.70
C ALA A 170 -4.63 -16.55 -22.18
N GLN A 171 -4.28 -17.40 -21.19
CA GLN A 171 -5.19 -18.38 -20.60
C GLN A 171 -4.91 -18.53 -19.11
N ALA A 172 -5.92 -18.34 -18.28
CA ALA A 172 -5.86 -18.62 -16.86
C ALA A 172 -7.20 -19.16 -16.38
N GLY A 173 -7.16 -20.21 -15.57
CA GLY A 173 -8.33 -20.82 -14.96
C GLY A 173 -8.67 -20.19 -13.61
N LYS A 174 -9.83 -20.53 -13.05
CA LYS A 174 -10.15 -20.20 -11.66
C LYS A 174 -9.16 -20.90 -10.71
N GLY A 175 -8.71 -20.22 -9.67
CA GLY A 175 -7.73 -20.75 -8.71
C GLY A 175 -6.29 -20.41 -9.07
N LEU A 176 -5.33 -21.24 -8.64
CA LEU A 176 -3.90 -21.00 -8.82
C LEU A 176 -3.45 -21.27 -10.26
N ASN A 177 -2.69 -20.34 -10.81
CA ASN A 177 -2.09 -20.36 -12.14
C ASN A 177 -0.61 -19.97 -12.06
N GLU A 178 0.12 -20.27 -13.12
CA GLU A 178 1.53 -19.92 -13.27
C GLU A 178 1.78 -19.46 -14.71
N ALA A 179 2.62 -18.43 -14.87
CA ALA A 179 3.07 -17.97 -16.19
C ALA A 179 4.54 -17.52 -16.12
N ASP A 180 5.26 -17.72 -17.23
CA ASP A 180 6.62 -17.19 -17.38
C ASP A 180 6.55 -15.71 -17.76
N CYS A 181 7.33 -14.89 -17.09
CA CYS A 181 7.37 -13.46 -17.41
C CYS A 181 8.06 -13.21 -18.77
N ASP A 182 7.35 -12.54 -19.68
CA ASP A 182 7.86 -12.13 -21.01
C ASP A 182 9.14 -11.28 -20.98
N PHE A 183 9.49 -10.70 -19.82
CA PHE A 183 10.60 -9.76 -19.69
C PHE A 183 11.83 -10.30 -18.98
N CYS A 184 11.66 -11.22 -18.03
CA CYS A 184 12.77 -11.75 -17.22
C CYS A 184 12.79 -13.27 -17.11
N ALA A 185 11.83 -13.94 -17.75
CA ALA A 185 11.67 -15.40 -17.74
C ALA A 185 11.45 -16.03 -16.35
N SER A 186 11.22 -15.22 -15.31
CA SER A 186 10.86 -15.72 -13.98
C SER A 186 9.45 -16.30 -13.97
N LYS A 187 9.27 -17.41 -13.23
CA LYS A 187 7.96 -18.02 -12.97
C LYS A 187 7.14 -17.16 -12.01
N VAL A 188 5.96 -16.74 -12.46
CA VAL A 188 5.04 -15.92 -11.67
C VAL A 188 3.83 -16.75 -11.33
N GLN A 189 3.59 -16.96 -10.03
CA GLN A 189 2.41 -17.64 -9.52
C GLN A 189 1.35 -16.63 -9.11
N PHE A 190 0.11 -16.92 -9.51
CA PHE A 190 -1.01 -16.02 -9.28
C PHE A 190 -2.34 -16.75 -9.14
N GLU A 191 -3.31 -16.14 -8.46
CA GLU A 191 -4.60 -16.76 -8.18
C GLU A 191 -5.76 -15.92 -8.71
N ILE A 192 -6.65 -16.54 -9.49
CA ILE A 192 -7.91 -15.93 -9.92
C ILE A 192 -8.99 -16.34 -8.93
N VAL A 193 -9.31 -15.42 -8.03
CA VAL A 193 -10.47 -15.51 -7.14
C VAL A 193 -11.68 -15.02 -7.94
N SER A 194 -12.65 -15.90 -8.21
CA SER A 194 -13.87 -15.50 -8.91
C SER A 194 -14.61 -14.41 -8.13
N GLU A 195 -15.16 -13.41 -8.82
CA GLU A 195 -16.18 -12.52 -8.25
C GLU A 195 -17.19 -13.36 -7.47
N GLN A 196 -17.33 -13.06 -6.18
CA GLN A 196 -18.56 -13.44 -5.49
C GLN A 196 -19.68 -12.78 -6.28
N ALA A 197 -20.65 -13.59 -6.71
CA ALA A 197 -21.90 -13.08 -7.24
C ALA A 197 -22.49 -12.17 -6.16
N VAL A 198 -22.42 -10.87 -6.39
CA VAL A 198 -23.24 -9.90 -5.66
C VAL A 198 -24.68 -10.22 -6.07
N ALA A 199 -25.34 -11.00 -5.23
CA ALA A 199 -26.78 -11.22 -5.27
C ALA A 199 -27.48 -10.11 -4.47
#